data_AF-A0A924IAL6-F1
#
_entry.id   AF-A0A924IAL6-F1
#
_cell.length_a   1.000
_cell.length_b   1.000
_cell.length_c   1.000
_cell.angle_alpha   90.00
_cell.angle_beta   90.00
_cell.angle_gamma   90.00
#
_symmetry.space_group_name_H-M   'P 1'
#
loop_
_entity.id
_entity.type
_entity.pdbx_description
1 polymer ?
#
loop_
_entity_poly.entity_id
_entity_poly.type
_entity_poly.pdbx_seq_one_letter_code
_entity_poly.pdbx_strand_id
1 'polypeptide(L)'
;MTPVESVAEIRVRLAETIAWCRNRASLEDPKNCLRTLALRPSNLSETANEWNFFDYDWKNVEENRAVLSRLSSGRAELLRAENAHTDSLPSDLAGGRLLISIPDWSDFCGLTEAETQEFTDTLDIPAWDTWVWYGQERTIPDPEEVRKTQESRRSYSERHGYNWEEWQPPESVSLLLCWIPPQFLAVVEIGILVNPVACLFWASDYKEHHFNTALMQQLEIEELLK
;
A
#
# COMPACT_ATOMS: atom_id res chain seq x y z
N MET A 1 -7.02 8.09 21.84
CA MET A 1 -7.29 7.08 20.80
C MET A 1 -8.01 7.78 19.66
N THR A 2 -7.36 7.93 18.51
CA THR A 2 -8.06 8.28 17.27
C THR A 2 -9.13 7.22 16.98
N PRO A 3 -10.33 7.59 16.52
CA PRO A 3 -11.35 6.62 16.12
C PRO A 3 -10.76 5.69 15.06
N VAL A 4 -10.96 4.39 15.23
CA VAL A 4 -10.74 3.44 14.14
C VAL A 4 -11.79 3.79 13.07
N GLU A 5 -11.35 4.03 11.82
CA GLU A 5 -12.27 4.22 10.71
C GLU A 5 -13.25 3.04 10.67
N SER A 6 -14.54 3.34 10.50
CA SER A 6 -15.54 2.29 10.48
C SER A 6 -15.47 1.50 9.17
N VAL A 7 -15.79 0.21 9.23
CA VAL A 7 -15.97 -0.62 8.02
C VAL A 7 -16.91 0.05 7.01
N ALA A 8 -17.98 0.70 7.49
CA ALA A 8 -18.93 1.40 6.62
C ALA A 8 -18.26 2.50 5.78
N GLU A 9 -17.32 3.24 6.36
CA GLU A 9 -16.54 4.26 5.66
C GLU A 9 -15.61 3.63 4.61
N ILE A 10 -14.94 2.53 4.98
CA ILE A 10 -14.07 1.78 4.05
C ILE A 10 -14.87 1.24 2.87
N ARG A 11 -16.11 0.76 3.09
CA ARG A 11 -17.00 0.27 2.02
C ARG A 11 -17.35 1.37 1.03
N VAL A 12 -17.66 2.57 1.50
CA VAL A 12 -17.95 3.72 0.62
C VAL A 12 -16.70 4.10 -0.17
N ARG A 13 -15.55 4.24 0.49
CA ARG A 13 -14.28 4.57 -0.18
C ARG A 13 -13.92 3.53 -1.23
N LEU A 14 -14.08 2.25 -0.91
CA LEU A 14 -13.82 1.15 -1.82
C LEU A 14 -14.77 1.16 -3.03
N ALA A 15 -16.06 1.43 -2.83
CA ALA A 15 -17.01 1.58 -3.94
C ALA A 15 -16.60 2.72 -4.89
N GLU A 16 -16.19 3.87 -4.33
CA GLU A 16 -15.67 5.00 -5.09
C GLU A 16 -14.35 4.68 -5.79
N THR A 17 -13.41 3.99 -5.13
CA THR A 17 -12.16 3.52 -5.73
C THR A 17 -12.44 2.66 -6.96
N ILE A 18 -13.35 1.69 -6.83
CA ILE A 18 -13.72 0.78 -7.92
C ILE A 18 -14.37 1.55 -9.07
N ALA A 19 -15.35 2.41 -8.77
CA ALA A 19 -16.02 3.23 -9.78
C ALA A 19 -15.05 4.14 -10.54
N TRP A 20 -14.08 4.72 -9.83
CA TRP A 20 -13.05 5.59 -10.41
C TRP A 20 -12.08 4.81 -11.32
N CYS A 21 -11.50 3.75 -10.79
CA CYS A 21 -10.40 3.04 -11.43
C CYS A 21 -10.86 2.14 -12.59
N ARG A 22 -12.08 1.58 -12.54
CA ARG A 22 -12.57 0.60 -13.53
C ARG A 22 -12.50 1.09 -14.98
N ASN A 23 -12.78 2.36 -15.21
CA ASN A 23 -12.79 2.96 -16.56
C ASN A 23 -11.44 3.59 -16.95
N ARG A 24 -10.46 3.58 -16.04
CA ARG A 24 -9.16 4.24 -16.19
C ARG A 24 -8.01 3.24 -16.25
N ALA A 25 -8.15 2.09 -15.62
CA ALA A 25 -7.15 1.02 -15.62
C ALA A 25 -6.80 0.57 -17.05
N SER A 26 -5.54 0.74 -17.44
CA SER A 26 -5.04 0.38 -18.78
C SER A 26 -3.64 -0.24 -18.69
N LEU A 27 -3.49 -1.42 -19.29
CA LEU A 27 -2.17 -2.07 -19.46
C LEU A 27 -1.32 -1.41 -20.56
N GLU A 28 -1.87 -0.50 -21.35
CA GLU A 28 -1.12 0.26 -22.35
C GLU A 28 -0.32 1.41 -21.73
N ASP A 29 -0.72 1.87 -20.54
CA ASP A 29 -0.01 2.90 -19.75
C ASP A 29 -0.13 2.62 -18.23
N PRO A 30 0.45 1.51 -17.73
CA PRO A 30 0.38 1.13 -16.31
C PRO A 30 0.85 2.23 -15.36
N LYS A 31 1.91 2.95 -15.78
CA LYS A 31 2.53 4.04 -15.04
C LYS A 31 1.59 5.19 -14.74
N ASN A 32 0.81 5.65 -15.72
CA ASN A 32 0.07 6.92 -15.55
C ASN A 32 -1.44 6.74 -15.44
N CYS A 33 -2.00 5.61 -15.84
CA CYS A 33 -3.46 5.44 -15.95
C CYS A 33 -4.23 5.58 -14.63
N LEU A 34 -3.58 5.36 -13.48
CA LEU A 34 -4.18 5.42 -12.13
C LEU A 34 -3.39 6.33 -11.18
N ARG A 35 -2.72 7.34 -11.73
CA ARG A 35 -2.00 8.38 -10.98
C ARG A 35 -2.58 9.75 -11.32
N THR A 36 -3.89 9.94 -11.08
CA THR A 36 -4.58 11.18 -11.40
C THR A 36 -3.91 12.36 -10.69
N LEU A 37 -3.48 13.36 -11.45
CA LEU A 37 -2.73 14.50 -10.92
C LEU A 37 -3.50 15.28 -9.84
N ALA A 38 -4.81 15.45 -10.01
CA ALA A 38 -5.68 16.12 -9.03
C ALA A 38 -5.80 15.34 -7.70
N LEU A 39 -5.45 14.05 -7.70
CA LEU A 39 -5.49 13.17 -6.53
C LEU A 39 -4.08 12.87 -5.98
N ARG A 40 -3.05 13.59 -6.45
CA ARG A 40 -1.66 13.39 -5.99
C ARG A 40 -1.57 13.52 -4.47
N PRO A 41 -1.03 12.50 -3.75
CA PRO A 41 -0.86 12.55 -2.31
C PRO A 41 0.05 13.72 -1.90
N SER A 42 -0.36 14.49 -0.89
CA SER A 42 0.44 15.64 -0.43
C SER A 42 1.65 15.25 0.42
N ASN A 43 1.76 13.99 0.84
CA ASN A 43 2.95 13.45 1.50
C ASN A 43 3.99 12.93 0.50
N LEU A 44 3.69 12.92 -0.81
CA LEU A 44 4.65 12.60 -1.85
C LEU A 44 5.47 13.85 -2.20
N SER A 45 6.79 13.72 -2.16
CA SER A 45 7.73 14.80 -2.45
C SER A 45 7.47 15.48 -3.81
N GLU A 46 7.79 16.76 -3.89
CA GLU A 46 7.66 17.55 -5.13
C GLU A 46 8.81 17.29 -6.10
N THR A 47 9.96 16.88 -5.60
CA THR A 47 11.17 16.61 -6.37
C THR A 47 11.66 15.21 -6.08
N ALA A 48 12.17 14.54 -7.12
CA ALA A 48 12.90 13.30 -6.93
C ALA A 48 14.13 13.51 -6.04
N ASN A 49 14.48 12.50 -5.26
CA ASN A 49 15.68 12.49 -4.43
C ASN A 49 16.94 12.21 -5.27
N GLU A 50 18.08 12.04 -4.61
CA GLU A 50 19.38 11.77 -5.25
C GLU A 50 19.43 10.46 -6.06
N TRP A 51 18.46 9.56 -5.87
CA TRP A 51 18.29 8.29 -6.57
C TRP A 51 17.22 8.35 -7.66
N ASN A 52 16.69 9.54 -7.97
CA ASN A 52 15.72 9.80 -9.04
C ASN A 52 14.34 9.15 -8.83
N PHE A 53 13.90 8.94 -7.59
CA PHE A 53 12.52 8.59 -7.24
C PHE A 53 11.91 9.58 -6.23
N PHE A 54 10.58 9.56 -6.07
CA PHE A 54 9.86 10.47 -5.18
C PHE A 54 9.55 9.77 -3.85
N ASP A 55 9.99 10.37 -2.74
CA ASP A 55 9.73 9.87 -1.39
C ASP A 55 8.32 10.22 -0.89
N TYR A 56 7.72 9.31 -0.12
CA TYR A 56 6.53 9.59 0.69
C TYR A 56 6.93 9.80 2.16
N ASP A 57 6.31 10.76 2.84
CA ASP A 57 6.47 10.92 4.29
C ASP A 57 5.45 10.07 5.08
N TRP A 58 5.86 8.87 5.47
CA TRP A 58 5.04 7.94 6.25
C TRP A 58 5.15 8.13 7.78
N LYS A 59 5.91 9.12 8.27
CA LYS A 59 6.27 9.22 9.69
C LYS A 59 5.10 9.55 10.60
N ASN A 60 4.09 10.25 10.10
CA ASN A 60 2.98 10.76 10.90
C ASN A 60 1.65 10.10 10.49
N VAL A 61 1.09 9.30 11.40
CA VAL A 61 -0.13 8.51 11.12
C VAL A 61 -1.33 9.42 10.85
N GLU A 62 -1.51 10.46 11.65
CA GLU A 62 -2.62 11.40 11.52
C GLU A 62 -2.54 12.17 10.19
N GLU A 63 -1.35 12.59 9.78
CA GLU A 63 -1.14 13.26 8.49
C GLU A 63 -1.42 12.32 7.32
N ASN A 64 -0.97 11.07 7.38
CA ASN A 64 -1.20 10.08 6.32
C ASN A 64 -2.67 9.65 6.21
N ARG A 65 -3.38 9.54 7.33
CA ARG A 65 -4.84 9.41 7.31
C ARG A 65 -5.52 10.62 6.68
N ALA A 66 -5.04 11.83 6.97
CA ALA A 66 -5.57 13.05 6.36
C ALA A 66 -5.29 13.12 4.85
N VAL A 67 -4.12 12.62 4.39
CA VAL A 67 -3.81 12.46 2.96
C VAL A 67 -4.84 11.56 2.30
N LEU A 68 -5.08 10.38 2.86
CA LEU A 68 -6.06 9.43 2.32
C LEU A 68 -7.49 10.00 2.33
N SER A 69 -7.87 10.70 3.39
CA SER A 69 -9.18 11.36 3.49
C SER A 69 -9.36 12.42 2.39
N ARG A 70 -8.32 13.22 2.11
CA ARG A 70 -8.32 14.18 0.98
C ARG A 70 -8.41 13.47 -0.36
N LEU A 71 -7.61 12.42 -0.56
CA LEU A 71 -7.62 11.62 -1.79
C LEU A 71 -9.01 11.03 -2.06
N SER A 72 -9.62 10.42 -1.05
CA SER A 72 -10.96 9.84 -1.13
C SER A 72 -12.02 10.91 -1.40
N SER A 73 -11.97 12.05 -0.70
CA SER A 73 -12.90 13.16 -0.91
C SER A 73 -12.79 13.74 -2.32
N GLY A 74 -11.56 13.97 -2.80
CA GLY A 74 -11.30 14.45 -4.16
C GLY A 74 -11.80 13.47 -5.22
N ARG A 75 -11.61 12.16 -5.00
CA ARG A 75 -12.14 11.11 -5.89
C ARG A 75 -13.67 11.17 -5.93
N ALA A 76 -14.32 11.29 -4.78
CA ALA A 76 -15.78 11.40 -4.69
C ALA A 76 -16.31 12.65 -5.42
N GLU A 77 -15.63 13.79 -5.30
CA GLU A 77 -15.98 15.02 -6.01
C GLU A 77 -15.86 14.87 -7.54
N LEU A 78 -14.77 14.26 -8.03
CA LEU A 78 -14.58 13.99 -9.45
C LEU A 78 -15.66 13.03 -9.98
N LEU A 79 -15.98 11.97 -9.24
CA LEU A 79 -17.06 11.05 -9.59
C LEU A 79 -18.44 11.74 -9.64
N ARG A 80 -18.73 12.68 -8.72
CA ARG A 80 -19.98 13.45 -8.74
C ARG A 80 -20.04 14.37 -9.95
N ALA A 81 -18.93 15.03 -10.29
CA ALA A 81 -18.85 15.87 -11.49
C ALA A 81 -19.10 15.06 -12.78
N GLU A 82 -18.71 13.79 -12.80
CA GLU A 82 -18.92 12.86 -13.91
C GLU A 82 -20.29 12.15 -13.89
N ASN A 83 -21.15 12.41 -12.90
CA ASN A 83 -22.39 11.66 -12.62
C ASN A 83 -22.15 10.14 -12.47
N ALA A 84 -20.98 9.75 -11.94
CA ALA A 84 -20.55 8.36 -11.75
C ALA A 84 -20.39 7.96 -10.27
N HIS A 85 -20.71 8.86 -9.33
CA HIS A 85 -20.60 8.61 -7.90
C HIS A 85 -21.56 7.50 -7.44
N THR A 86 -21.05 6.57 -6.63
CA THR A 86 -21.79 5.46 -6.03
C THR A 86 -21.23 5.15 -4.65
N ASP A 87 -22.12 4.89 -3.69
CA ASP A 87 -21.81 4.30 -2.39
C ASP A 87 -22.07 2.79 -2.36
N SER A 88 -22.63 2.24 -3.45
CA SER A 88 -22.91 0.83 -3.61
C SER A 88 -21.66 0.08 -4.03
N LEU A 89 -21.13 -0.71 -3.11
CA LEU A 89 -20.01 -1.60 -3.38
C LEU A 89 -20.46 -2.73 -4.33
N PRO A 90 -19.82 -2.91 -5.50
CA PRO A 90 -20.16 -3.99 -6.40
C PRO A 90 -19.84 -5.34 -5.78
N SER A 91 -20.64 -6.36 -6.15
CA SER A 91 -20.33 -7.75 -5.80
C SER A 91 -18.94 -8.14 -6.31
N ASP A 92 -18.24 -8.98 -5.54
CA ASP A 92 -16.95 -9.55 -5.93
C ASP A 92 -15.89 -8.48 -6.25
N LEU A 93 -16.02 -7.29 -5.64
CA LEU A 93 -15.11 -6.14 -5.84
C LEU A 93 -14.89 -5.79 -7.32
N ALA A 94 -15.91 -6.02 -8.17
CA ALA A 94 -15.84 -5.89 -9.62
C ALA A 94 -14.68 -6.68 -10.28
N GLY A 95 -14.33 -7.83 -9.71
CA GLY A 95 -13.27 -8.73 -10.16
C GLY A 95 -11.85 -8.29 -9.76
N GLY A 96 -11.71 -7.19 -9.01
CA GLY A 96 -10.42 -6.78 -8.43
C GLY A 96 -10.15 -7.46 -7.08
N ARG A 97 -8.99 -7.20 -6.49
CA ARG A 97 -8.57 -7.75 -5.19
C ARG A 97 -7.97 -6.67 -4.30
N LEU A 98 -7.99 -6.89 -2.99
CA LEU A 98 -7.34 -6.00 -2.03
C LEU A 98 -5.89 -6.41 -1.81
N LEU A 99 -4.97 -5.45 -1.91
CA LEU A 99 -3.54 -5.60 -1.67
C LEU A 99 -3.15 -4.80 -0.43
N ILE A 100 -2.28 -5.37 0.40
CA ILE A 100 -1.59 -4.65 1.47
C ILE A 100 -0.18 -4.32 0.97
N SER A 101 0.18 -3.05 1.08
CA SER A 101 1.55 -2.55 0.91
C SER A 101 2.08 -2.05 2.26
N ILE A 102 3.33 -2.37 2.56
CA ILE A 102 4.05 -1.98 3.78
C ILE A 102 5.23 -1.09 3.39
N PRO A 103 5.02 0.23 3.27
CA PRO A 103 6.07 1.14 2.82
C PRO A 103 7.36 1.05 3.65
N ASP A 104 7.24 0.83 4.96
CA ASP A 104 8.38 0.77 5.88
C ASP A 104 9.32 -0.42 5.62
N TRP A 105 8.91 -1.40 4.81
CA TRP A 105 9.69 -2.60 4.52
C TRP A 105 10.26 -2.63 3.11
N SER A 106 9.92 -1.68 2.25
CA SER A 106 10.51 -1.61 0.91
C SER A 106 12.03 -1.45 0.99
N ASP A 107 12.76 -2.18 0.15
CA ASP A 107 14.21 -2.05 0.00
C ASP A 107 14.61 -1.20 -1.22
N PHE A 108 13.63 -0.62 -1.91
CA PHE A 108 13.80 0.30 -3.03
C PHE A 108 14.60 -0.30 -4.19
N CYS A 109 14.59 -1.63 -4.35
CA CYS A 109 15.39 -2.30 -5.38
C CYS A 109 14.85 -2.11 -6.81
N GLY A 110 13.60 -1.64 -6.96
CA GLY A 110 12.95 -1.38 -8.24
C GLY A 110 12.51 -2.63 -9.02
N LEU A 111 12.65 -3.85 -8.46
CA LEU A 111 12.24 -5.08 -9.14
C LEU A 111 10.71 -5.12 -9.35
N THR A 112 9.94 -4.79 -8.32
CA THR A 112 8.48 -4.71 -8.42
C THR A 112 8.04 -3.67 -9.45
N GLU A 113 8.70 -2.51 -9.48
CA GLU A 113 8.44 -1.45 -10.45
C GLU A 113 8.63 -1.96 -11.89
N ALA A 114 9.76 -2.64 -12.15
CA ALA A 114 10.05 -3.19 -13.48
C ALA A 114 9.00 -4.22 -13.92
N GLU A 115 8.63 -5.17 -13.05
CA GLU A 115 7.68 -6.24 -13.40
C GLU A 115 6.24 -5.74 -13.52
N THR A 116 5.88 -4.71 -12.76
CA THR A 116 4.54 -4.09 -12.82
C THR A 116 4.43 -2.98 -13.87
N GLN A 117 5.48 -2.77 -14.68
CA GLN A 117 5.57 -1.69 -15.67
C GLN A 117 5.28 -0.31 -15.05
N GLU A 118 5.80 -0.10 -13.84
CA GLU A 118 5.63 1.10 -13.01
C GLU A 118 4.20 1.32 -12.47
N PHE A 119 3.28 0.35 -12.57
CA PHE A 119 2.00 0.44 -11.83
C PHE A 119 2.24 0.55 -10.33
N THR A 120 3.19 -0.23 -9.81
CA THR A 120 3.82 -0.03 -8.50
C THR A 120 5.10 0.77 -8.70
N ASP A 121 5.39 1.76 -7.86
CA ASP A 121 6.61 2.57 -7.96
C ASP A 121 7.83 1.87 -7.32
N THR A 122 8.99 2.53 -7.38
CA THR A 122 10.26 2.05 -6.78
C THR A 122 10.15 1.77 -5.28
N LEU A 123 9.15 2.34 -4.59
CA LEU A 123 8.93 2.20 -3.14
C LEU A 123 7.94 1.07 -2.82
N ASP A 124 7.63 0.21 -3.78
CA ASP A 124 6.62 -0.83 -3.67
C ASP A 124 5.21 -0.28 -3.36
N ILE A 125 4.92 0.96 -3.80
CA ILE A 125 3.62 1.60 -3.58
C ILE A 125 2.79 1.57 -4.87
N PRO A 126 1.60 0.93 -4.85
CA PRO A 126 0.68 0.96 -5.99
C PRO A 126 0.20 2.38 -6.30
N ALA A 127 -0.21 2.60 -7.55
CA ALA A 127 -0.77 3.87 -8.03
C ALA A 127 -1.83 4.47 -7.09
N TRP A 128 -1.71 5.76 -6.74
CA TRP A 128 -2.47 6.35 -5.63
C TRP A 128 -3.99 6.42 -5.83
N ASP A 129 -4.48 6.34 -7.06
CA ASP A 129 -5.92 6.25 -7.30
C ASP A 129 -6.52 4.98 -6.68
N THR A 130 -5.73 3.94 -6.40
CA THR A 130 -6.17 2.67 -5.80
C THR A 130 -6.24 2.65 -4.28
N TRP A 131 -5.80 3.71 -3.59
CA TRP A 131 -5.69 3.70 -2.13
C TRP A 131 -7.07 3.78 -1.46
N VAL A 132 -7.31 2.92 -0.45
CA VAL A 132 -8.60 2.75 0.23
C VAL A 132 -8.51 3.04 1.71
N TRP A 133 -7.45 2.56 2.37
CA TRP A 133 -7.25 2.68 3.82
C TRP A 133 -5.76 2.80 4.18
N TYR A 134 -5.47 3.53 5.26
CA TYR A 134 -4.13 3.64 5.83
C TYR A 134 -4.18 3.50 7.36
N GLY A 135 -3.25 2.77 7.92
CA GLY A 135 -3.05 2.71 9.36
C GLY A 135 -1.68 2.17 9.74
N GLN A 136 -1.54 1.85 11.03
CA GLN A 136 -0.35 1.21 11.55
C GLN A 136 -0.71 -0.05 12.31
N GLU A 137 0.11 -1.08 12.15
CA GLU A 137 0.08 -2.29 12.96
C GLU A 137 1.28 -2.29 13.90
N ARG A 138 1.07 -2.67 15.16
CA ARG A 138 2.18 -2.94 16.08
C ARG A 138 2.93 -4.19 15.62
N THR A 139 4.24 -4.11 15.51
CA THR A 139 5.04 -5.30 15.22
C THR A 139 5.18 -6.16 16.48
N ILE A 140 5.18 -7.47 16.29
CA ILE A 140 5.62 -8.43 17.31
C ILE A 140 6.79 -9.18 16.67
N PRO A 141 8.00 -8.62 16.73
CA PRO A 141 9.13 -9.20 16.04
C PRO A 141 9.47 -10.56 16.64
N ASP A 142 9.70 -11.56 15.79
CA ASP A 142 10.23 -12.85 16.23
C ASP A 142 11.64 -12.65 16.81
N PRO A 143 11.87 -12.97 18.09
CA PRO A 143 13.19 -12.80 18.71
C PRO A 143 14.32 -13.51 17.95
N GLU A 144 14.03 -14.63 17.29
CA GLU A 144 15.03 -15.38 16.52
C GLU A 144 15.37 -14.68 15.20
N GLU A 145 14.39 -14.11 14.51
CA GLU A 145 14.63 -13.32 13.30
C GLU A 145 15.35 -12.00 13.62
N VAL A 146 15.04 -11.37 14.76
CA VAL A 146 15.79 -10.21 15.25
C VAL A 146 17.25 -10.58 15.48
N ARG A 147 17.51 -11.68 16.20
CA ARG A 147 18.87 -12.17 16.47
C ARG A 147 19.64 -12.45 15.18
N LYS A 148 19.06 -13.19 14.24
CA LYS A 148 19.68 -13.49 12.94
C LYS A 148 19.99 -12.21 12.14
N THR A 149 19.07 -11.26 12.13
CA THR A 149 19.24 -9.98 11.44
C THR A 149 20.39 -9.18 12.06
N GLN A 150 20.44 -9.08 13.40
CA GLN A 150 21.52 -8.42 14.12
C GLN A 150 22.89 -9.08 13.87
N GLU A 151 22.96 -10.41 13.86
CA GLU A 151 24.19 -11.15 13.56
C GLU A 151 24.67 -10.94 12.12
N SER A 152 23.75 -10.99 11.16
CA SER A 152 24.05 -10.74 9.75
C SER A 152 24.61 -9.32 9.54
N ARG A 153 23.94 -8.31 10.12
CA ARG A 153 24.39 -6.91 10.05
C ARG A 153 25.74 -6.70 10.74
N ARG A 154 25.96 -7.30 11.91
CA ARG A 154 27.25 -7.25 12.61
C ARG A 154 28.36 -7.85 11.75
N SER A 155 28.15 -9.03 11.18
CA SER A 155 29.12 -9.68 10.30
C SER A 155 29.42 -8.85 9.04
N TYR A 156 28.41 -8.21 8.45
CA TYR A 156 28.61 -7.32 7.30
C TYR A 156 29.42 -6.07 7.68
N SER A 157 29.07 -5.41 8.80
CA SER A 157 29.77 -4.24 9.33
C SER A 157 31.24 -4.52 9.62
N GLU A 158 31.55 -5.64 10.26
CA GLU A 158 32.93 -6.08 10.56
C GLU A 158 33.74 -6.30 9.28
N ARG A 159 33.14 -6.87 8.23
CA ARG A 159 33.82 -7.12 6.94
C ARG A 159 34.15 -5.84 6.17
N HIS A 160 33.32 -4.80 6.29
CA HIS A 160 33.41 -3.60 5.47
C HIS A 160 33.86 -2.35 6.24
N GLY A 161 34.10 -2.46 7.55
CA GLY A 161 34.51 -1.33 8.39
C GLY A 161 33.40 -0.31 8.65
N TYR A 162 32.14 -0.71 8.52
CA TYR A 162 31.01 0.16 8.86
C TYR A 162 30.73 0.11 10.36
N ASN A 163 30.37 1.25 10.96
CA ASN A 163 29.91 1.34 12.34
C ASN A 163 28.41 1.67 12.33
N TRP A 164 27.58 0.65 12.08
CA TRP A 164 26.13 0.79 12.14
C TRP A 164 25.63 0.65 13.57
N GLU A 165 24.66 1.46 13.95
CA GLU A 165 23.91 1.25 15.19
C GLU A 165 23.24 -0.13 15.18
N GLU A 166 23.04 -0.69 16.37
CA GLU A 166 22.35 -1.97 16.50
C GLU A 166 20.92 -1.83 15.98
N TRP A 167 20.60 -2.56 14.92
CA TRP A 167 19.26 -2.53 14.35
C TRP A 167 18.24 -3.02 15.36
N GLN A 168 17.17 -2.25 15.50
CA GLN A 168 15.98 -2.61 16.24
C GLN A 168 14.81 -2.73 15.26
N PRO A 169 13.97 -3.76 15.39
CA PRO A 169 12.72 -3.81 14.63
C PRO A 169 11.84 -2.60 14.99
N PRO A 170 11.15 -1.99 14.01
CA PRO A 170 10.28 -0.85 14.29
C PRO A 170 9.12 -1.31 15.19
N GLU A 171 8.67 -0.50 16.16
CA GLU A 171 7.56 -0.86 17.07
C GLU A 171 6.21 -1.02 16.35
N SER A 172 6.05 -0.33 15.22
CA SER A 172 4.91 -0.43 14.33
C SER A 172 5.33 -0.30 12.88
N VAL A 173 4.47 -0.75 11.98
CA VAL A 173 4.62 -0.59 10.53
C VAL A 173 3.36 0.01 9.94
N SER A 174 3.55 0.81 8.89
CA SER A 174 2.50 1.40 8.09
C SER A 174 1.87 0.34 7.19
N LEU A 175 0.54 0.32 7.15
CA LEU A 175 -0.24 -0.53 6.27
C LEU A 175 -1.06 0.36 5.34
N LEU A 176 -0.87 0.17 4.04
CA LEU A 176 -1.66 0.80 3.00
C LEU A 176 -2.50 -0.27 2.29
N LEU A 177 -3.82 -0.13 2.37
CA LEU A 177 -4.76 -1.01 1.68
C LEU A 177 -5.13 -0.41 0.33
N CYS A 178 -4.96 -1.18 -0.73
CA CYS A 178 -5.20 -0.78 -2.11
C CYS A 178 -6.20 -1.73 -2.78
N TRP A 179 -7.09 -1.22 -3.63
CA TRP A 179 -7.89 -2.05 -4.54
C TRP A 179 -7.19 -2.18 -5.89
N ILE A 180 -6.79 -3.38 -6.25
CA ILE A 180 -6.10 -3.67 -7.51
C ILE A 180 -7.15 -4.04 -8.57
N PRO A 181 -7.25 -3.28 -9.68
CA PRO A 181 -8.17 -3.61 -10.77
C PRO A 181 -7.85 -4.98 -11.39
N PRO A 182 -8.85 -5.71 -11.92
CA PRO A 182 -8.66 -7.03 -12.52
C PRO A 182 -7.57 -7.07 -13.60
N GLN A 183 -7.40 -5.97 -14.35
CA GLN A 183 -6.39 -5.83 -15.40
C GLN A 183 -4.96 -5.94 -14.87
N PHE A 184 -4.72 -5.51 -13.62
CA PHE A 184 -3.39 -5.48 -13.01
C PHE A 184 -3.09 -6.71 -12.14
N LEU A 185 -4.05 -7.61 -11.90
CA LEU A 185 -3.84 -8.75 -10.99
C LEU A 185 -2.64 -9.60 -11.38
N ALA A 186 -2.50 -9.92 -12.67
CA ALA A 186 -1.41 -10.78 -13.13
C ALA A 186 -0.03 -10.13 -12.97
N VAL A 187 0.10 -8.82 -13.24
CA VAL A 187 1.39 -8.13 -13.10
C VAL A 187 1.72 -7.83 -11.65
N VAL A 188 0.71 -7.54 -10.82
CA VAL A 188 0.90 -7.36 -9.36
C VAL A 188 1.28 -8.68 -8.71
N GLU A 189 0.71 -9.82 -9.12
CA GLU A 189 1.13 -11.15 -8.66
C GLU A 189 2.62 -11.39 -8.93
N ILE A 190 3.09 -11.08 -10.15
CA ILE A 190 4.52 -11.19 -10.48
C ILE A 190 5.34 -10.24 -9.59
N GLY A 191 4.87 -9.00 -9.41
CA GLY A 191 5.49 -8.02 -8.50
C GLY A 191 5.66 -8.56 -7.07
N ILE A 192 4.63 -9.20 -6.52
CA ILE A 192 4.68 -9.86 -5.20
C ILE A 192 5.75 -10.96 -5.20
N LEU A 193 5.79 -11.81 -6.24
CA LEU A 193 6.73 -12.93 -6.32
C LEU A 193 8.20 -12.50 -6.45
N VAL A 194 8.48 -11.34 -7.05
CA VAL A 194 9.85 -10.82 -7.19
C VAL A 194 10.27 -9.90 -6.05
N ASN A 195 9.34 -9.48 -5.18
CA ASN A 195 9.64 -8.58 -4.08
C ASN A 195 10.50 -9.30 -3.01
N PRO A 196 11.75 -8.87 -2.77
CA PRO A 196 12.70 -9.60 -1.92
C PRO A 196 12.41 -9.49 -0.42
N VAL A 197 11.52 -8.57 -0.03
CA VAL A 197 11.26 -8.18 1.37
C VAL A 197 9.82 -8.45 1.82
N ALA A 198 9.00 -9.09 0.96
CA ALA A 198 7.60 -9.41 1.20
C ALA A 198 6.77 -8.22 1.74
N CYS A 199 7.05 -6.99 1.26
CA CYS A 199 6.31 -5.79 1.66
C CYS A 199 4.97 -5.61 0.91
N LEU A 200 4.64 -6.55 0.02
CA LEU A 200 3.40 -6.62 -0.75
C LEU A 200 2.78 -8.01 -0.60
N PHE A 201 1.49 -8.08 -0.29
CA PHE A 201 0.74 -9.33 -0.28
C PHE A 201 -0.77 -9.08 -0.38
N TRP A 202 -1.51 -10.08 -0.84
CA TRP A 202 -2.96 -9.98 -0.89
C TRP A 202 -3.55 -9.91 0.51
N ALA A 203 -4.54 -9.04 0.70
CA ALA A 203 -5.15 -8.86 2.02
C ALA A 203 -5.83 -10.14 2.53
N SER A 204 -6.22 -11.07 1.65
CA SER A 204 -6.70 -12.41 2.01
C SER A 204 -5.68 -13.23 2.80
N ASP A 205 -4.39 -12.95 2.61
CA ASP A 205 -3.28 -13.77 3.10
C ASP A 205 -2.70 -13.20 4.41
N TYR A 206 -3.34 -12.18 5.00
CA TYR A 206 -2.83 -11.41 6.14
C TYR A 206 -2.41 -12.26 7.36
N LYS A 207 -3.05 -13.42 7.55
CA LYS A 207 -2.74 -14.37 8.64
C LYS A 207 -1.39 -15.03 8.46
N GLU A 208 -0.99 -15.32 7.23
CA GLU A 208 0.29 -15.95 6.90
C GLU A 208 1.46 -15.00 7.16
N HIS A 209 1.20 -13.69 7.08
CA HIS A 209 2.16 -12.62 7.34
C HIS A 209 2.16 -12.14 8.80
N HIS A 210 1.50 -12.87 9.71
CA HIS A 210 1.43 -12.55 11.14
C HIS A 210 0.87 -11.16 11.49
N PHE A 211 0.09 -10.55 10.59
CA PHE A 211 -0.65 -9.33 10.89
C PHE A 211 -1.91 -9.69 11.69
N ASN A 212 -2.16 -8.98 12.79
CA ASN A 212 -3.35 -9.16 13.63
C ASN A 212 -4.18 -7.88 13.67
N THR A 213 -4.29 -7.23 12.52
CA THR A 213 -5.03 -5.97 12.43
C THR A 213 -6.50 -6.26 12.62
N ALA A 214 -7.10 -5.70 13.67
CA ALA A 214 -8.54 -5.79 13.92
C ALA A 214 -9.37 -5.38 12.69
N LEU A 215 -8.83 -4.50 11.84
CA LEU A 215 -9.42 -4.16 10.56
C LEU A 215 -9.50 -5.35 9.60
N MET A 216 -8.42 -6.11 9.38
CA MET A 216 -8.44 -7.24 8.44
C MET A 216 -9.44 -8.31 8.88
N GLN A 217 -9.54 -8.55 10.19
CA GLN A 217 -10.59 -9.42 10.75
C GLN A 217 -12.00 -8.89 10.47
N GLN A 218 -12.22 -7.58 10.60
CA GLN A 218 -13.50 -6.97 10.26
C GLN A 218 -13.82 -7.04 8.77
N LEU A 219 -12.83 -6.81 7.89
CA LEU A 219 -12.99 -6.95 6.45
C LEU A 219 -13.28 -8.41 6.05
N GLU A 220 -12.68 -9.38 6.74
CA GLU A 220 -12.97 -10.81 6.57
C GLU A 220 -14.42 -11.15 6.96
N ILE A 221 -14.88 -10.68 8.13
CA ILE A 221 -16.26 -10.85 8.60
C ILE A 221 -17.27 -10.27 7.61
N GLU A 222 -16.90 -9.15 6.99
CA GLU A 222 -17.73 -8.44 6.00
C GLU A 222 -17.57 -9.00 4.57
N GLU A 223 -16.86 -10.13 4.44
CA GLU A 223 -16.71 -10.85 3.18
C GLU A 223 -15.98 -10.04 2.09
N LEU A 224 -15.09 -9.13 2.48
CA LEU A 224 -14.32 -8.25 1.57
C LEU A 224 -12.93 -8.81 1.21
N LEU A 225 -12.47 -9.87 1.87
CA LEU A 225 -11.14 -10.48 1.66
C LEU A 225 -11.18 -11.79 0.84
N LYS A 226 -12.05 -11.87 -0.16
CA LYS A 226 -12.22 -13.09 -0.99
C LYS A 226 -11.13 -13.27 -2.04
#